data_AF-A0A0T7P777-F1
#
_entry.id   AF-A0A0T7P777-F1
#
_cell.length_a   1.000
_cell.length_b   1.000
_cell.length_c   1.000
_cell.angle_alpha   90.00
_cell.angle_beta   90.00
_cell.angle_gamma   90.00
#
_symmetry.space_group_name_H-M   'P 1'
#
loop_
_entity.id
_entity.type
_entity.pdbx_description
1 polymer ?
#
loop_
_entity_poly.entity_id
_entity_poly.type
_entity_poly.pdbx_seq_one_letter_code
_entity_poly.pdbx_strand_id
1 'polypeptide(L)' 'MTTPYDHIKVGSITLIYSRSHRGWVTPYNEVIKNPFKAQRTAERINSNLKLSLAANGLAA' A
#
# COMPACT_ATOMS: atom_id res chain seq x y z
N MET A 1 7.54 10.91 -2.63
CA MET A 1 8.65 10.45 -1.76
C MET A 1 9.80 11.43 -1.95
N THR A 2 10.15 12.13 -0.88
CA THR A 2 11.27 13.06 -0.77
C THR A 2 12.51 12.37 -0.19
N THR A 3 12.32 11.35 0.66
CA THR A 3 13.41 10.54 1.24
C THR A 3 13.24 9.04 0.94
N PRO A 4 14.33 8.25 0.94
CA PRO A 4 14.25 6.79 0.72
C PRO A 4 13.56 6.02 1.86
N TYR A 5 13.20 6.69 2.95
CA TYR A 5 12.52 6.10 4.11
C TYR A 5 11.09 6.63 4.28
N ASP A 6 10.60 7.40 3.31
CA ASP A 6 9.25 7.92 3.36
C ASP A 6 8.23 6.79 3.28
N HIS A 7 7.11 6.99 3.96
CA HIS A 7 5.94 6.13 3.78
C HIS A 7 5.44 6.25 2.34
N ILE A 8 4.92 5.15 1.83
CA ILE A 8 4.27 5.13 0.52
C ILE A 8 2.78 5.33 0.74
N LYS A 9 2.23 6.42 0.20
CA LYS A 9 0.80 6.73 0.27
C LYS A 9 0.21 6.68 -1.13
N VAL A 10 -0.80 5.83 -1.32
CA VAL A 10 -1.55 5.68 -2.57
C VAL A 10 -3.03 5.61 -2.26
N GLY A 11 -3.77 6.68 -2.55
CA GLY A 11 -5.18 6.78 -2.20
C GLY A 11 -5.41 6.54 -0.71
N SER A 12 -6.21 5.53 -0.37
CA SER A 12 -6.51 5.14 1.02
C SER A 12 -5.48 4.19 1.63
N ILE A 13 -4.46 3.76 0.87
CA ILE A 13 -3.44 2.81 1.33
C ILE A 13 -2.18 3.55 1.74
N THR A 14 -1.67 3.23 2.92
CA THR A 14 -0.35 3.67 3.40
C THR A 14 0.51 2.47 3.75
N LEU A 15 1.65 2.33 3.08
CA LEU A 15 2.69 1.38 3.49
C LEU A 15 3.71 2.13 4.35
N ILE A 16 3.82 1.71 5.61
CA ILE A 16 4.69 2.35 6.60
C ILE A 16 6.12 1.82 6.42
N TYR A 17 7.09 2.72 6.36
CA TYR A 17 8.49 2.33 6.35
C TYR A 17 8.91 1.93 7.76
N SER A 18 9.31 0.68 7.94
CA SER A 18 9.86 0.18 9.19
C SER A 18 11.38 0.30 9.16
N ARG A 19 11.93 1.10 10.08
CA ARG A 19 13.39 1.22 10.27
C ARG A 19 14.02 -0.11 10.70
N SER A 20 13.34 -0.86 11.57
CA SER A 20 13.82 -2.16 12.07
C SER A 20 13.90 -3.20 10.95
N HIS A 21 12.89 -3.26 10.09
CA HIS A 21 12.85 -4.23 8.98
C HIS A 21 13.51 -3.71 7.69
N ARG A 22 13.88 -2.43 7.66
CA ARG A 22 14.47 -1.70 6.52
C ARG A 22 13.62 -1.85 5.24
N GLY A 23 12.31 -1.66 5.37
CA GLY A 23 11.36 -1.82 4.26
C GLY A 23 9.96 -1.37 4.62
N TRP A 24 9.07 -1.39 3.64
CA TRP A 24 7.67 -1.00 3.76
C TRP A 24 6.80 -2.19 4.18
N VAL A 25 6.02 -2.00 5.24
CA VAL A 25 5.12 -3.03 5.78
C VAL A 25 3.77 -2.92 5.08
N THR A 26 3.26 -4.05 4.58
CA THR A 26 1.94 -4.16 3.97
C THR A 26 0.85 -4.36 5.02
N PRO A 27 -0.43 -4.09 4.71
CA PRO A 27 -1.56 -4.45 5.57
C PRO A 27 -1.67 -5.95 5.88
N TYR A 28 -1.00 -6.79 5.08
CA TYR A 28 -0.91 -8.24 5.28
C TYR A 28 0.33 -8.64 6.11
N ASN A 29 0.99 -7.68 6.75
CA ASN A 29 2.18 -7.86 7.59
C ASN A 29 3.41 -8.40 6.83
N GLU A 30 3.47 -8.22 5.51
CA GLU A 30 4.65 -8.53 4.69
C GLU A 30 5.58 -7.32 4.59
N VAL A 31 6.89 -7.55 4.46
CA VAL A 31 7.89 -6.48 4.29
C VAL A 31 8.41 -6.46 2.85
N ILE A 32 8.24 -5.33 2.18
CA ILE A 32 8.79 -5.08 0.85
C ILE A 32 9.97 -4.11 0.98
N LYS A 33 11.16 -4.51 0.54
CA LYS A 33 12.37 -3.66 0.60
C LYS A 33 12.62 -2.83 -0.67
N ASN A 34 12.01 -3.22 -1.79
CA ASN A 34 12.14 -2.47 -3.03
C ASN A 34 11.03 -1.39 -3.09
N PRO A 35 11.38 -0.09 -3.20
CA PRO A 35 10.39 0.99 -3.18
C PRO A 35 9.40 0.91 -4.35
N PHE A 36 9.84 0.56 -5.56
CA PHE A 36 8.95 0.44 -6.72
C PHE A 36 7.99 -0.74 -6.58
N LYS A 37 8.45 -1.87 -6.02
CA LYS A 37 7.57 -3.00 -5.71
C LYS A 37 6.53 -2.60 -4.65
N ALA A 38 6.94 -1.88 -3.61
CA ALA A 38 6.05 -1.41 -2.56
C ALA A 38 5.00 -0.42 -3.12
N GLN A 39 5.41 0.52 -3.98
CA GLN A 39 4.52 1.44 -4.69
C GLN A 39 3.45 0.68 -5.49
N ARG A 40 3.85 -0.26 -6.35
CA ARG A 40 2.91 -1.06 -7.15
C ARG A 40 1.98 -1.91 -6.27
N THR A 41 2.49 -2.45 -5.17
CA THR A 41 1.65 -3.18 -4.21
C THR A 41 0.60 -2.26 -3.59
N ALA A 42 0.97 -1.05 -3.18
CA ALA A 42 0.02 -0.08 -2.65
C ALA A 42 -1.07 0.29 -3.67
N GLU A 43 -0.67 0.54 -4.94
CA GLU A 43 -1.57 0.79 -6.06
C GLU A 43 -2.55 -0.37 -6.29
N ARG A 44 -2.06 -1.61 -6.30
CA ARG A 44 -2.90 -2.80 -6.47
C ARG A 44 -3.93 -2.94 -5.34
N ILE A 45 -3.51 -2.78 -4.09
CA ILE A 45 -4.41 -2.86 -2.94
C ILE A 45 -5.47 -1.76 -3.01
N ASN A 46 -5.08 -0.52 -3.34
CA ASN A 46 -6.00 0.60 -3.46
C ASN A 46 -7.02 0.38 -4.59
N SER A 47 -6.60 -0.15 -5.73
CA SER A 47 -7.52 -0.50 -6.84
C SER A 47 -8.49 -1.61 -6.44
N ASN A 48 -8.02 -2.66 -5.78
CA ASN A 48 -8.89 -3.74 -5.29
C ASN A 48 -9.91 -3.22 -4.26
N LEU A 49 -9.50 -2.32 -3.35
CA LEU A 49 -10.38 -1.68 -2.40
C LEU A 49 -11.50 -0.90 -3.12
N LYS A 50 -11.14 -0.07 -4.11
CA LYS A 50 -12.13 0.67 -4.91
C LYS A 50 -13.11 -0.26 -5.63
N LEU A 51 -12.63 -1.35 -6.21
CA LEU A 51 -13.49 -2.34 -6.88
C LEU A 51 -14.44 -3.01 -5.90
N SER A 52 -13.96 -3.41 -4.72
CA SER A 52 -14.82 -4.01 -3.69
C SER A 52 -15.90 -3.05 -3.18
N LEU A 53 -15.57 -1.78 -3.02
CA LEU A 53 -16.54 -0.75 -2.62
C LEU A 53 -17.60 -0.52 -3.71
N ALA A 54 -17.19 -0.46 -4.98
CA ALA A 54 -18.11 -0.32 -6.10
C ALA A 54 -19.06 -1.53 -6.22
N ALA A 55 -18.54 -2.75 -6.01
CA ALA A 55 -19.35 -3.96 -6.02
C ALA A 55 -20.38 -3.98 -4.87
N ASN A 56 -19.97 -3.58 -3.66
CA ASN A 56 -20.86 -3.51 -2.51
C ASN A 56 -21.94 -2.42 -2.67
N GLY A 57 -21.63 -1.32 -3.34
CA GLY A 57 -22.61 -0.26 -3.65
C GLY A 57 -23.62 -0.64 -4.74
N LEU A 58 -23.32 -1.63 -5.59
CA LEU A 58 -24.26 -2.18 -6.57
C LEU A 58 -25.22 -3.23 -5.96
N ALA A 59 -24.89 -3.75 -4.77
CA ALA A 59 -25.67 -4.75 -4.06
C ALA A 59 -26.71 -4.15 -3.07
N ALA A 60 -26.83 -2.82 -3.01
CA ALA A 60 -27.80 -2.07 -2.20
C ALA A 60 -28.85 -1.40 -3.10
#